data_AF-A0A1B6M5G9-F1
#
_entry.id   AF-A0A1B6M5G9-F1
#
_cell.length_a   1.000
_cell.length_b   1.000
_cell.length_c   1.000
_cell.angle_alpha   90.00
_cell.angle_beta   90.00
_cell.angle_gamma   90.00
#
_symmetry.space_group_name_H-M   'P 1'
#
loop_
_entity.id
_entity.type
_entity.pdbx_description
1 polymer ?
#
loop_
_entity_poly.entity_id
_entity_poly.type
_entity_poly.pdbx_seq_one_letter_code
_entity_poly.pdbx_strand_id
1 'polypeptide(L)'
;ITFTQPEDLPLPRSGAGFRQLLMNLGPDNCMMLLLCVLTEQKLLVHSLRPDVLTAVAEAASMIIFPFKWQCPYIPLCPISLVELLHAPLPFLIGVDSRFFDLSEPPRDVICV
;
A
#
# COMPACT_ATOMS: atom_id res chain seq x y z
N ILE A 1 29.32 10.34 -11.75
CA ILE A 1 28.83 9.18 -12.52
C ILE A 1 27.79 8.51 -11.65
N THR A 2 26.52 8.80 -11.90
CA THR A 2 25.41 8.20 -11.13
C THR A 2 25.26 6.78 -11.63
N PHE A 3 25.55 5.80 -10.78
CA PHE A 3 25.33 4.38 -11.08
C PHE A 3 23.82 4.12 -11.05
N THR A 4 23.11 4.36 -12.16
CA THR A 4 21.75 3.86 -12.33
C THR A 4 21.86 2.40 -12.80
N GLN A 5 21.48 1.47 -11.93
CA GLN A 5 21.53 0.03 -12.19
C GLN A 5 20.29 -0.42 -13.03
N PRO A 6 20.42 -1.35 -13.99
CA PRO A 6 19.45 -1.60 -15.09
C PRO A 6 18.06 -2.06 -14.63
N GLU A 7 16.99 -1.52 -15.23
CA GLU A 7 15.57 -1.67 -14.84
C GLU A 7 15.00 -3.12 -14.78
N ASP A 8 15.80 -4.14 -15.12
CA ASP A 8 15.34 -5.52 -15.42
C ASP A 8 15.81 -6.60 -14.41
N LEU A 9 15.85 -6.33 -13.10
CA LEU A 9 16.04 -7.42 -12.13
C LEU A 9 14.69 -8.11 -11.85
N PRO A 10 14.54 -9.44 -12.04
CA PRO A 10 13.28 -10.17 -11.83
C PRO A 10 12.94 -10.41 -10.34
N LEU A 11 13.62 -9.72 -9.42
CA LEU A 11 13.32 -9.78 -8.00
C LEU A 11 13.23 -8.34 -7.50
N PRO A 12 12.25 -8.01 -6.64
CA PRO A 12 12.19 -6.70 -6.02
C PRO A 12 13.55 -6.43 -5.36
N ARG A 13 14.17 -5.29 -5.70
CA ARG A 13 15.48 -4.85 -5.19
C ARG A 13 15.38 -4.45 -3.71
N SER A 14 14.81 -5.32 -2.87
CA SER A 14 14.65 -5.23 -1.42
C SER A 14 14.65 -3.79 -0.86
N GLY A 15 13.68 -2.99 -1.29
CA GLY A 15 13.12 -1.85 -0.55
C GLY A 15 11.80 -2.24 0.14
N ALA A 16 11.01 -3.11 -0.49
CA ALA A 16 9.82 -3.72 0.09
C ALA A 16 10.14 -4.44 1.40
N GLY A 17 9.61 -3.91 2.50
CA GLY A 17 9.69 -4.55 3.80
C GLY A 17 8.75 -5.73 3.90
N PHE A 18 8.88 -6.81 3.11
CA PHE A 18 8.02 -8.00 3.24
C PHE A 18 8.09 -8.61 4.65
N ARG A 19 9.25 -8.53 5.28
CA ARG A 19 9.41 -8.90 6.70
C ARG A 19 8.57 -7.98 7.58
N GLN A 20 8.62 -6.66 7.36
CA GLN A 20 7.81 -5.67 8.07
C GLN A 20 6.32 -5.90 7.79
N LEU A 21 5.92 -6.21 6.56
CA LEU A 21 4.56 -6.57 6.19
C LEU A 21 4.06 -7.74 7.02
N LEU A 22 4.81 -8.85 7.02
CA LEU A 22 4.46 -10.05 7.77
C LEU A 22 4.46 -9.81 9.28
N MET A 23 5.42 -9.02 9.79
CA MET A 23 5.53 -8.71 11.21
C MET A 23 4.44 -7.77 11.73
N ASN A 24 3.95 -6.85 10.90
CA ASN A 24 2.93 -5.88 11.32
C ASN A 24 1.50 -6.37 11.05
N LEU A 25 1.27 -7.09 9.95
CA LEU A 25 -0.08 -7.56 9.57
C LEU A 25 -0.36 -9.00 10.00
N GLY A 26 0.67 -9.85 10.12
CA GLY A 26 0.49 -11.28 10.31
C GLY A 26 0.07 -12.01 9.01
N PRO A 27 0.11 -13.34 9.00
CA PRO A 27 -0.06 -14.13 7.78
C PRO A 27 -1.46 -13.99 7.15
N ASP A 28 -2.52 -14.01 7.96
CA ASP A 28 -3.90 -13.97 7.46
C ASP A 28 -4.22 -12.64 6.76
N ASN A 29 -3.83 -11.52 7.37
CA ASN A 29 -4.00 -10.20 6.77
C ASN A 29 -3.10 -10.01 5.55
N CYS A 30 -1.89 -10.59 5.53
CA CYS A 30 -1.05 -10.60 4.33
C CYS A 30 -1.70 -11.38 3.17
N MET A 31 -2.36 -12.50 3.45
CA MET A 31 -3.11 -13.24 2.43
C MET A 31 -4.31 -12.44 1.92
N MET A 32 -5.04 -11.77 2.81
CA MET A 32 -6.15 -10.90 2.44
C MET A 32 -5.67 -9.72 1.59
N LEU A 33 -4.57 -9.08 1.99
CA LEU A 33 -3.94 -8.01 1.23
C LEU A 33 -3.50 -8.48 -0.16
N LEU A 34 -2.85 -9.65 -0.26
CA LEU A 34 -2.46 -10.25 -1.55
C LEU A 34 -3.69 -10.44 -2.45
N LEU A 35 -4.79 -10.98 -1.91
CA LEU A 35 -6.03 -11.14 -2.66
C LEU A 35 -6.58 -9.79 -3.14
N CYS A 36 -6.60 -8.77 -2.28
CA CYS A 36 -7.08 -7.44 -2.61
C CYS A 36 -6.23 -6.75 -3.68
N VAL A 37 -4.91 -6.91 -3.62
CA VAL A 37 -3.99 -6.37 -4.63
C VAL A 37 -4.18 -7.10 -5.97
N LEU A 38 -4.32 -8.43 -5.98
CA LEU A 38 -4.58 -9.20 -7.22
C LEU A 38 -5.95 -8.91 -7.85
N THR A 39 -6.92 -8.48 -7.06
CA THR A 39 -8.29 -8.17 -7.51
C THR A 39 -8.54 -6.67 -7.65
N GLU A 40 -7.48 -5.85 -7.60
CA GLU A 40 -7.54 -4.39 -7.74
C GLU A 40 -8.64 -3.77 -6.86
N GLN A 41 -8.60 -4.01 -5.55
CA GLN A 41 -9.53 -3.39 -4.60
C GLN A 41 -9.08 -1.99 -4.18
N LYS A 42 -9.98 -1.22 -3.56
CA LYS A 42 -9.65 0.05 -2.90
C LYS A 42 -9.00 -0.22 -1.55
N LEU A 43 -7.69 -0.11 -1.48
CA LEU A 43 -6.91 -0.41 -0.29
C LEU A 43 -6.48 0.89 0.40
N LEU A 44 -6.84 1.00 1.68
CA LEU A 44 -6.38 2.05 2.58
C LEU A 44 -5.52 1.43 3.67
N VAL A 45 -4.20 1.58 3.57
CA VAL A 45 -3.27 1.16 4.62
C VAL A 45 -3.14 2.28 5.64
N HIS A 46 -3.05 1.98 6.94
CA HIS A 46 -2.81 3.02 7.93
C HIS A 46 -1.79 2.65 9.01
N SER A 47 -1.09 3.65 9.53
CA SER A 47 -0.21 3.49 10.68
C SER A 47 0.04 4.82 11.39
N LEU A 48 0.42 4.76 12.67
CA LEU A 48 1.02 5.91 13.38
C LEU A 48 2.51 6.06 13.08
N ARG A 49 3.12 5.08 12.38
CA ARG A 49 4.55 5.02 12.06
C ARG A 49 4.74 5.16 10.54
N PRO A 50 5.18 6.33 10.04
CA PRO A 50 5.30 6.59 8.61
C PRO A 50 6.26 5.62 7.89
N ASP A 51 7.32 5.18 8.55
CA ASP A 51 8.29 4.20 8.04
C ASP A 51 7.67 2.82 7.84
N VAL A 52 6.79 2.39 8.75
CA VAL A 52 6.06 1.13 8.60
C VAL A 52 5.00 1.24 7.52
N LEU A 53 4.28 2.36 7.47
CA LEU A 53 3.25 2.61 6.48
C LEU A 53 3.80 2.56 5.06
N THR A 54 4.90 3.26 4.78
CA THR A 54 5.53 3.23 3.46
C THR A 54 6.09 1.84 3.14
N ALA A 55 6.77 1.19 4.09
CA ALA A 55 7.32 -0.15 3.86
C ALA A 55 6.25 -1.21 3.58
N VAL A 56 5.11 -1.16 4.28
CA VAL A 56 3.96 -2.04 4.07
C VAL A 56 3.31 -1.76 2.72
N ALA A 57 3.04 -0.49 2.39
CA ALA A 57 2.44 -0.11 1.12
C ALA A 57 3.32 -0.49 -0.08
N GLU A 58 4.64 -0.30 0.03
CA GLU A 58 5.60 -0.69 -0.99
C GLU A 58 5.61 -2.22 -1.18
N ALA A 59 5.67 -2.98 -0.07
CA ALA A 59 5.57 -4.43 -0.10
C ALA A 59 4.25 -4.92 -0.70
N ALA A 60 3.13 -4.26 -0.39
CA ALA A 60 1.81 -4.58 -0.94
C ALA A 60 1.78 -4.43 -2.47
N SER A 61 2.35 -3.35 -3.02
CA SER A 61 2.41 -3.16 -4.48
C SER A 61 3.32 -4.14 -5.21
N MET A 62 4.32 -4.70 -4.51
CA MET A 62 5.31 -5.62 -5.07
C MET A 62 5.00 -7.11 -4.85
N ILE A 63 4.09 -7.45 -3.94
CA ILE A 63 3.79 -8.85 -3.58
C ILE A 63 3.25 -9.66 -4.77
N ILE A 64 2.73 -8.99 -5.79
CA ILE A 64 2.15 -9.59 -6.99
C ILE A 64 3.14 -9.79 -8.14
N PHE A 65 4.45 -9.64 -7.91
CA PHE A 65 5.46 -9.95 -8.92
C PHE A 65 5.18 -11.32 -9.59
N PRO A 66 5.24 -11.44 -10.93
CA PRO A 66 5.77 -10.48 -11.92
C PRO A 66 4.78 -9.41 -12.40
N PHE A 67 3.55 -9.41 -11.88
CA PHE A 67 2.61 -8.33 -12.16
C PHE A 67 3.03 -7.04 -11.46
N LYS A 68 2.59 -5.91 -12.02
CA LYS A 68 2.86 -4.57 -11.49
C LYS A 68 1.54 -3.94 -11.12
N TRP A 69 1.40 -3.41 -9.91
CA TRP A 69 0.26 -2.56 -9.56
C TRP A 69 0.14 -1.41 -10.55
N GLN A 70 -1.02 -1.25 -11.20
CA GLN A 70 -1.25 -0.23 -12.24
C GLN A 70 -2.14 0.92 -11.75
N CYS A 71 -2.83 0.75 -10.64
CA CYS A 71 -3.75 1.75 -10.12
C CYS A 71 -3.00 2.85 -9.34
N PRO A 72 -3.65 3.99 -9.02
CA PRO A 72 -3.04 5.03 -8.19
C PRO A 72 -2.42 4.49 -6.90
N TYR A 73 -1.21 4.96 -6.61
CA TYR A 73 -0.41 4.56 -5.46
C TYR A 73 0.09 5.80 -4.72
N ILE A 74 -0.36 5.98 -3.48
CA ILE A 74 0.02 7.11 -2.62
C ILE A 74 0.34 6.57 -1.22
N PRO A 75 1.56 6.08 -0.97
CA PRO A 75 1.91 5.40 0.29
C PRO A 75 1.86 6.30 1.53
N LEU A 76 1.92 7.63 1.34
CA LEU A 76 1.70 8.63 2.37
C LEU A 76 0.83 9.74 1.77
N CYS A 77 -0.48 9.64 1.99
CA CYS A 77 -1.45 10.62 1.52
C CYS A 77 -1.63 11.72 2.57
N PRO A 78 -1.40 13.00 2.21
CA PRO A 78 -1.70 14.10 3.11
C PRO A 78 -3.22 14.20 3.31
N ILE A 79 -3.64 14.63 4.50
CA ILE A 79 -5.05 14.69 4.85
C ILE A 79 -5.86 15.62 3.93
N SER A 80 -5.23 16.62 3.31
CA SER A 80 -5.87 17.51 2.33
C SER A 80 -6.34 16.78 1.06
N LEU A 81 -5.91 15.53 0.83
CA LEU A 81 -6.27 14.70 -0.33
C LEU A 81 -7.18 13.52 0.04
N VAL A 82 -7.78 13.51 1.24
CA VAL A 82 -8.76 12.50 1.71
C VAL A 82 -9.88 12.23 0.70
N GLU A 83 -10.35 13.24 -0.01
CA GLU A 83 -11.44 13.11 -1.00
C GLU A 83 -11.12 12.08 -2.09
N LEU A 84 -9.84 11.76 -2.32
CA LEU A 84 -9.43 10.70 -3.25
C LEU A 84 -9.96 9.31 -2.85
N LEU A 85 -10.30 9.08 -1.59
CA LEU A 85 -10.89 7.80 -1.14
C LEU A 85 -12.26 7.53 -1.80
N HIS A 86 -12.97 8.58 -2.23
CA HIS A 86 -14.23 8.46 -2.95
C HIS A 86 -14.07 8.18 -4.45
N ALA A 87 -12.84 8.09 -4.97
CA ALA A 87 -12.61 7.80 -6.38
C ALA A 87 -13.32 6.49 -6.80
N PRO A 88 -13.93 6.44 -7.99
CA PRO A 88 -14.67 5.26 -8.46
C PRO A 88 -13.78 4.11 -8.90
N LEU A 89 -12.45 4.29 -8.85
CA LEU A 89 -11.43 3.39 -9.35
C LEU A 89 -10.60 2.81 -8.19
N PRO A 90 -9.95 1.64 -8.38
CA PRO A 90 -9.07 1.05 -7.38
C PRO A 90 -7.89 1.96 -7.03
N PHE A 91 -7.36 1.82 -5.82
CA PHE A 91 -6.18 2.55 -5.37
C PHE A 91 -5.48 1.83 -4.22
N LEU A 92 -4.22 2.17 -4.01
CA LEU A 92 -3.47 1.81 -2.81
C LEU A 92 -2.97 3.10 -2.16
N ILE A 93 -3.63 3.48 -1.06
CA ILE A 93 -3.39 4.74 -0.36
C ILE A 93 -2.97 4.43 1.08
N GLY A 94 -1.95 5.12 1.58
CA GLY A 94 -1.52 5.07 2.97
C GLY A 94 -1.89 6.34 3.72
N VAL A 95 -2.45 6.25 4.92
CA VAL A 95 -2.77 7.41 5.78
C VAL A 95 -2.25 7.26 7.21
N ASP A 96 -1.99 8.38 7.88
CA ASP A 96 -1.79 8.37 9.33
C ASP A 96 -3.07 7.88 10.03
N SER A 97 -2.96 7.01 11.03
CA SER A 97 -4.15 6.45 11.72
C SER A 97 -5.00 7.52 12.42
N ARG A 98 -4.48 8.71 12.69
CA ARG A 98 -5.27 9.87 13.18
C ARG A 98 -6.31 10.36 12.17
N PHE A 99 -6.23 9.91 10.92
CA PHE A 99 -7.28 10.09 9.93
C PHE A 99 -8.66 9.66 10.45
N PHE A 100 -8.72 8.52 11.15
CA PHE A 100 -9.97 7.94 11.65
C PHE A 100 -10.60 8.75 12.80
N ASP A 101 -9.87 9.70 13.39
CA ASP A 101 -10.42 10.65 14.36
C ASP A 101 -11.19 11.79 13.67
N LEU A 102 -10.97 12.00 12.37
CA LEU A 102 -11.43 13.16 11.61
C LEU A 102 -12.46 12.80 10.53
N SER A 103 -12.38 11.60 9.97
CA SER A 103 -13.25 11.15 8.88
C SER A 103 -13.39 9.62 8.87
N GLU A 104 -14.48 9.15 8.26
CA GLU A 104 -14.72 7.74 8.00
C GLU A 104 -14.42 7.42 6.52
N PRO A 105 -13.71 6.32 6.22
CA PRO A 105 -13.52 5.90 4.84
C PRO A 105 -14.83 5.38 4.22
N PRO A 106 -14.98 5.46 2.88
CA PRO A 106 -16.13 4.85 2.19
C PRO A 106 -16.24 3.34 2.44
N ARG A 107 -17.48 2.82 2.41
CA ARG A 107 -17.78 1.42 2.80
C ARG A 107 -17.13 0.36 1.92
N ASP A 108 -16.78 0.73 0.69
CA ASP A 108 -16.13 -0.13 -0.30
C ASP A 108 -14.59 -0.03 -0.24
N VAL A 109 -14.04 0.72 0.73
CA VAL A 109 -12.60 0.79 0.99
C VAL A 109 -12.21 -0.21 2.06
N ILE A 110 -11.25 -1.07 1.72
CA ILE A 110 -10.69 -2.07 2.62
C ILE A 110 -9.55 -1.42 3.39
N CYS A 111 -9.71 -1.34 4.71
CA CYS A 111 -8.72 -0.75 5.61
C CYS A 111 -7.79 -1.83 6.17
N VAL A 112 -6.48 -1.57 6.13
CA VAL A 112 -5.42 -2.50 6.54
C VAL A 112 -4.40 -1.83 7.45
#